data_AF-A0A952WS63-F1
#
_entry.id   AF-A0A952WS63-F1
#
_cell.length_a   1.000
_cell.length_b   1.000
_cell.length_c   1.000
_cell.angle_alpha   90.00
_cell.angle_beta   90.00
_cell.angle_gamma   90.00
#
_symmetry.space_group_name_H-M   'P 1'
#
loop_
_entity.id
_entity.type
_entity.pdbx_description
1 polymer ?
#
loop_
_entity_poly.entity_id
_entity_poly.type
_entity_poly.pdbx_seq_one_letter_code
_entity_poly.pdbx_strand_id
1 'polypeptide(L)'
;MLRTSNPVLNERVFAPSTAYERFAEGSSSHMTLNGAVTATAILLGLCAAAGVAVWGLAAANPGLALPALLGGLLLTCVLTLVCTFKPTASPYLAVPIALAQGAFAGGASVFWSNYAAGFKSGAIASLGPGLVIQALLLTVGIAGALLFAYATRIIKPTENFKLGVFAATVGIGIVAILSLVLNLVGVQVPYIWGNGPLGIAFAGFIVVIAALNLVLDFDFIEQGAEQRLPKHMEWLGAIGLLITLVWLYVSILRLLAKLQSRD
;
A
#
# COMPACT_ATOMS: atom_id res chain seq x y z
N MET A 1 47.62 -28.97 4.87
CA MET A 1 46.80 -28.43 5.98
C MET A 1 47.76 -27.97 7.06
N LEU A 2 47.92 -26.67 7.26
CA LEU A 2 48.87 -26.10 8.23
C LEU A 2 48.21 -26.08 9.61
N ARG A 3 48.53 -27.07 10.45
CA ARG A 3 48.06 -27.13 11.84
C ARG A 3 49.01 -26.29 12.70
N THR A 4 48.65 -25.04 12.95
CA THR A 4 49.38 -24.17 13.88
C THR A 4 48.88 -24.42 15.31
N SER A 5 49.80 -24.67 16.24
CA SER A 5 49.51 -24.89 17.67
C SER A 5 49.37 -23.59 18.46
N ASN A 6 49.18 -22.45 17.76
CA ASN A 6 49.04 -21.14 18.40
C ASN A 6 47.62 -20.98 18.97
N PRO A 7 47.44 -20.86 20.30
CA PRO A 7 46.13 -20.71 20.93
C PRO A 7 45.38 -19.43 20.53
N VAL A 8 46.10 -18.41 20.01
CA VAL A 8 45.51 -17.15 19.50
C VAL A 8 44.98 -17.30 18.08
N LEU A 9 45.56 -18.19 17.27
CA LEU A 9 45.19 -18.42 15.87
C LEU A 9 44.50 -19.78 15.70
N ASN A 10 43.58 -20.10 16.62
CA ASN A 10 42.78 -21.30 16.50
C ASN A 10 41.71 -21.10 15.43
N GLU A 11 41.49 -22.10 14.57
CA GLU A 11 40.45 -22.11 13.54
C GLU A 11 39.06 -21.82 14.12
N ARG A 12 38.83 -22.00 15.42
CA ARG A 12 37.58 -21.63 16.10
C ARG A 12 37.33 -20.13 16.24
N VAL A 13 38.36 -19.29 16.14
CA VAL A 13 38.25 -17.82 16.14
C VAL A 13 37.84 -17.32 14.75
N PHE A 14 38.23 -18.05 13.70
CA PHE A 14 37.87 -17.77 12.31
C PHE A 14 36.75 -18.67 11.78
N ALA A 15 36.31 -19.64 12.58
CA ALA A 15 35.11 -20.41 12.33
C ALA A 15 33.96 -19.42 12.47
N PRO A 16 33.17 -19.23 11.42
CA PRO A 16 32.06 -18.32 11.48
C PRO A 16 31.19 -18.65 12.69
N SER A 17 31.00 -17.68 13.57
CA SER A 17 30.25 -17.87 14.81
C SER A 17 28.79 -18.15 14.45
N THR A 18 28.48 -19.44 14.34
CA THR A 18 27.18 -20.02 13.97
C THR A 18 25.98 -19.52 14.80
N ALA A 19 26.17 -18.73 15.85
CA ALA A 19 25.05 -18.09 16.55
C ALA A 19 24.56 -16.84 15.80
N TYR A 20 25.44 -15.91 15.43
CA TYR A 20 25.07 -14.75 14.62
C TYR A 20 24.75 -15.17 13.19
N GLU A 21 25.52 -16.13 12.66
CA GLU A 21 25.25 -16.69 11.35
C GLU A 21 23.97 -17.52 11.32
N ARG A 22 23.55 -18.31 12.32
CA ARG A 22 22.23 -18.98 12.22
C ARG A 22 21.03 -18.03 12.27
N PHE A 23 21.15 -16.86 12.91
CA PHE A 23 20.13 -15.80 12.78
C PHE A 23 20.22 -15.09 11.41
N ALA A 24 21.38 -15.10 10.75
CA ALA A 24 21.61 -14.54 9.42
C ALA A 24 21.53 -15.56 8.24
N GLU A 25 21.61 -16.87 8.49
CA GLU A 25 21.69 -18.00 7.55
C GLU A 25 20.33 -18.70 7.37
N GLY A 26 19.34 -18.40 8.24
CA GLY A 26 17.92 -18.60 7.90
C GLY A 26 17.44 -17.68 6.77
N SER A 27 18.32 -16.80 6.29
CA SER A 27 18.08 -15.87 5.19
C SER A 27 18.74 -16.41 3.94
N SER A 28 17.96 -16.97 3.03
CA SER A 28 18.41 -17.09 1.64
C SER A 28 19.01 -15.75 1.20
N SER A 29 20.20 -15.76 0.60
CA SER A 29 20.82 -14.55 0.02
C SER A 29 19.92 -13.88 -1.04
N HIS A 30 18.91 -14.63 -1.47
CA HIS A 30 17.97 -14.31 -2.51
C HIS A 30 16.54 -14.20 -1.97
N MET A 31 15.74 -13.41 -2.66
CA MET A 31 14.32 -13.19 -2.47
C MET A 31 13.55 -14.51 -2.62
N THR A 32 12.60 -14.71 -1.72
CA THR A 32 11.68 -15.85 -1.70
C THR A 32 10.24 -15.36 -1.72
N LEU A 33 9.37 -16.16 -2.34
CA LEU A 33 7.94 -15.88 -2.34
C LEU A 33 7.38 -15.87 -0.90
N ASN A 34 7.77 -16.85 -0.09
CA ASN A 34 7.34 -16.92 1.31
C ASN A 34 7.83 -15.73 2.14
N GLY A 35 9.06 -15.27 1.93
CA GLY A 35 9.60 -14.08 2.60
C GLY A 35 8.80 -12.83 2.26
N ALA A 36 8.48 -12.61 0.98
CA ALA A 36 7.64 -11.50 0.53
C ALA A 36 6.21 -11.57 1.11
N VAL A 37 5.60 -12.77 1.18
CA VAL A 37 4.27 -12.96 1.78
C VAL A 37 4.30 -12.66 3.28
N THR A 38 5.31 -13.15 4.02
CA THR A 38 5.45 -12.87 5.45
C THR A 38 5.70 -11.39 5.71
N ALA A 39 6.58 -10.75 4.95
CA ALA A 39 6.81 -9.31 5.05
C ALA A 39 5.52 -8.52 4.78
N THR A 40 4.78 -8.87 3.73
CA THR A 40 3.49 -8.25 3.40
C THR A 40 2.49 -8.40 4.54
N ALA A 41 2.35 -9.59 5.13
CA ALA A 41 1.44 -9.84 6.24
C ALA A 41 1.80 -8.99 7.48
N ILE A 42 3.09 -8.87 7.81
CA ILE A 42 3.57 -8.02 8.91
C ILE A 42 3.20 -6.56 8.65
N LEU A 43 3.50 -6.06 7.45
CA LEU A 43 3.23 -4.66 7.08
C LEU A 43 1.73 -4.36 7.05
N LEU A 44 0.90 -5.27 6.54
CA LEU A 44 -0.55 -5.13 6.57
C LEU A 44 -1.10 -5.11 7.99
N GLY A 45 -0.59 -5.98 8.88
CA GLY A 45 -0.97 -5.99 10.28
C GLY A 45 -0.64 -4.66 10.98
N LEU A 46 0.57 -4.13 10.76
CA LEU A 46 0.99 -2.83 11.29
C LEU A 46 0.17 -1.67 10.73
N CYS A 47 -0.09 -1.68 9.42
CA CYS A 47 -0.93 -0.69 8.74
C CYS A 47 -2.35 -0.70 9.28
N ALA A 48 -2.96 -1.88 9.43
CA ALA A 48 -4.30 -2.02 10.00
C ALA A 48 -4.36 -1.54 11.45
N ALA A 49 -3.39 -1.92 12.29
CA ALA A 49 -3.32 -1.45 13.67
C ALA A 49 -3.19 0.08 13.76
N ALA A 50 -2.32 0.68 12.96
CA ALA A 50 -2.16 2.13 12.87
C ALA A 50 -3.44 2.83 12.35
N GLY A 51 -4.10 2.25 11.35
CA GLY A 51 -5.36 2.77 10.82
C GLY A 51 -6.50 2.74 11.84
N VAL A 52 -6.66 1.64 12.58
CA VAL A 52 -7.63 1.53 13.68
C VAL A 52 -7.31 2.53 14.79
N ALA A 53 -6.04 2.67 15.17
CA ALA A 53 -5.62 3.64 16.17
C ALA A 53 -5.95 5.08 15.75
N VAL A 54 -5.61 5.47 14.52
CA VAL A 54 -5.92 6.81 14.00
C VAL A 54 -7.43 7.04 13.90
N TRP A 55 -8.20 6.05 13.45
CA TRP A 55 -9.65 6.15 13.39
C TRP A 55 -10.27 6.37 14.79
N GLY A 56 -9.80 5.64 15.80
CA GLY A 56 -10.23 5.81 17.19
C GLY A 56 -9.80 7.15 17.80
N LEU A 57 -8.57 7.61 17.52
CA LEU A 57 -8.08 8.91 17.99
C LEU A 57 -8.82 10.08 17.30
N ALA A 58 -9.15 9.94 16.02
CA ALA A 58 -9.91 10.93 15.27
C ALA A 58 -11.38 11.00 15.70
N ALA A 59 -11.94 9.92 16.24
CA ALA A 59 -13.24 9.94 16.88
C ALA A 59 -13.27 10.83 18.13
N ALA A 60 -12.20 10.80 18.93
CA ALA A 60 -12.05 11.65 20.11
C ALA A 60 -11.64 13.09 19.74
N ASN A 61 -10.84 13.27 18.70
CA ASN A 61 -10.34 14.55 18.23
C ASN A 61 -10.53 14.69 16.71
N PRO A 62 -11.68 15.22 16.24
CA PRO A 62 -11.98 15.33 14.81
C PRO A 62 -10.94 16.13 14.01
N GLY A 63 -10.24 17.06 14.67
CA GLY A 63 -9.15 17.83 14.07
C GLY A 63 -7.92 17.01 13.66
N LEU A 64 -7.78 15.76 14.12
CA LEU A 64 -6.67 14.87 13.74
C LEU A 64 -6.87 14.19 12.39
N ALA A 65 -8.10 14.11 11.86
CA ALA A 65 -8.38 13.36 10.64
C ALA A 65 -7.64 13.92 9.42
N LEU A 66 -7.65 15.25 9.24
CA LEU A 66 -7.00 15.90 8.10
C LEU A 66 -5.46 15.89 8.20
N PRO A 67 -4.83 16.20 9.35
CA PRO A 67 -3.40 16.00 9.56
C PRO A 67 -2.96 14.55 9.37
N ALA A 68 -3.74 13.56 9.83
CA ALA A 68 -3.40 12.15 9.63
C ALA A 68 -3.47 11.73 8.16
N LEU A 69 -4.46 12.24 7.42
CA LEU A 69 -4.59 12.01 5.99
C LEU A 69 -3.42 12.63 5.20
N LEU A 70 -3.20 13.93 5.34
CA LEU A 70 -2.16 14.62 4.57
C LEU A 70 -0.76 14.24 5.06
N GLY A 71 -0.57 14.16 6.37
CA GLY A 71 0.68 13.77 7.00
C GLY A 71 1.06 12.33 6.68
N GLY A 72 0.10 11.39 6.72
CA GLY A 72 0.33 10.01 6.32
C GLY A 72 0.71 9.88 4.85
N LEU A 73 -0.03 10.55 3.95
CA LEU A 73 0.26 10.56 2.52
C LEU A 73 1.65 11.13 2.20
N LEU A 74 1.98 12.29 2.78
CA LEU A 74 3.26 12.95 2.56
C LEU A 74 4.42 12.14 3.14
N LEU A 75 4.25 11.61 4.36
CA LEU A 75 5.28 10.81 5.03
C LEU A 75 5.55 9.52 4.24
N THR A 76 4.52 8.80 3.81
CA THR A 76 4.70 7.64 2.94
C THR A 76 5.38 8.05 1.63
N CYS A 77 4.93 9.12 0.97
CA CYS A 77 5.53 9.57 -0.29
C CYS A 77 7.03 9.83 -0.16
N VAL A 78 7.44 10.55 0.90
CA VAL A 78 8.85 10.84 1.19
C VAL A 78 9.62 9.56 1.50
N LEU A 79 9.11 8.69 2.37
CA LEU A 79 9.79 7.45 2.76
C LEU A 79 9.93 6.49 1.57
N THR A 80 8.90 6.36 0.73
CA THR A 80 8.94 5.53 -0.48
C THR A 80 9.90 6.12 -1.51
N LEU A 81 9.97 7.45 -1.66
CA LEU A 81 10.96 8.09 -2.52
C LEU A 81 12.39 7.79 -2.06
N VAL A 82 12.64 7.80 -0.75
CA VAL A 82 13.94 7.39 -0.17
C VAL A 82 14.24 5.92 -0.48
N CYS A 83 13.25 5.02 -0.40
CA CYS A 83 13.41 3.62 -0.80
C CYS A 83 13.76 3.48 -2.29
N THR A 84 13.23 4.32 -3.18
CA THR A 84 13.56 4.29 -4.61
C THR A 84 15.04 4.61 -4.85
N PHE A 85 15.60 5.59 -4.12
CA PHE A 85 17.03 5.94 -4.24
C PHE A 85 17.96 5.00 -3.46
N LYS A 86 17.46 4.34 -2.40
CA LYS A 86 18.23 3.38 -1.59
C LYS A 86 17.41 2.12 -1.30
N PRO A 87 17.28 1.18 -2.27
CA PRO A 87 16.50 -0.04 -2.10
C PRO A 87 17.01 -0.96 -0.98
N THR A 88 18.30 -0.86 -0.63
CA THR A 88 18.91 -1.60 0.48
C THR A 88 18.36 -1.20 1.85
N ALA A 89 17.78 -0.01 1.98
CA ALA A 89 17.16 0.47 3.22
C ALA A 89 15.71 -0.03 3.42
N SER A 90 15.13 -0.73 2.43
CA SER A 90 13.73 -1.17 2.45
C SER A 90 13.32 -1.93 3.72
N PRO A 91 14.11 -2.88 4.27
CA PRO A 91 13.71 -3.60 5.48
C PRO A 91 13.55 -2.70 6.71
N TYR A 92 14.32 -1.62 6.80
CA TYR A 92 14.26 -0.67 7.91
C TYR A 92 13.15 0.36 7.73
N LEU A 93 12.89 0.77 6.48
CA LEU A 93 11.88 1.77 6.15
C LEU A 93 10.46 1.18 6.04
N ALA A 94 10.33 -0.14 5.88
CA ALA A 94 9.05 -0.80 5.72
C ALA A 94 8.08 -0.54 6.89
N VAL A 95 8.55 -0.65 8.14
CA VAL A 95 7.73 -0.41 9.33
C VAL A 95 7.24 1.04 9.41
N PRO A 96 8.11 2.07 9.33
CA PRO A 96 7.66 3.46 9.24
C PRO A 96 6.66 3.72 8.10
N ILE A 97 6.89 3.14 6.92
CA ILE A 97 6.00 3.26 5.77
C ILE A 97 4.63 2.65 6.08
N ALA A 98 4.58 1.47 6.71
CA ALA A 98 3.32 0.82 7.05
C ALA A 98 2.52 1.60 8.09
N LEU A 99 3.18 2.17 9.10
CA LEU A 99 2.51 3.03 10.08
C LEU A 99 1.98 4.31 9.43
N ALA A 100 2.76 4.94 8.54
CA ALA A 100 2.36 6.13 7.80
C ALA A 100 1.16 5.85 6.86
N GLN A 101 1.19 4.71 6.16
CA GLN A 101 0.08 4.24 5.33
C GLN A 101 -1.17 3.93 6.16
N GLY A 102 -1.01 3.33 7.34
CA GLY A 102 -2.11 3.12 8.28
C GLY A 102 -2.74 4.44 8.71
N ALA A 103 -1.92 5.43 9.06
CA ALA A 103 -2.42 6.76 9.40
C ALA A 103 -3.16 7.44 8.24
N PHE A 104 -2.63 7.32 7.01
CA PHE A 104 -3.31 7.79 5.80
C PHE A 104 -4.66 7.09 5.60
N ALA A 105 -4.71 5.77 5.68
CA ALA A 105 -5.93 4.98 5.51
C ALA A 105 -6.98 5.30 6.61
N GLY A 106 -6.55 5.47 7.86
CA GLY A 106 -7.41 5.87 8.98
C GLY A 106 -7.98 7.27 8.79
N GLY A 107 -7.14 8.24 8.42
CA GLY A 107 -7.57 9.60 8.09
C GLY A 107 -8.52 9.65 6.89
N ALA A 108 -8.25 8.84 5.84
CA ALA A 108 -9.12 8.71 4.67
C ALA A 108 -10.47 8.12 5.04
N SER A 109 -10.49 7.11 5.90
CA SER A 109 -11.73 6.51 6.41
C SER A 109 -12.64 7.55 7.04
N VAL A 110 -12.10 8.40 7.92
CA VAL A 110 -12.86 9.48 8.58
C VAL A 110 -13.27 10.57 7.60
N PHE A 111 -12.37 11.03 6.73
CA PHE A 111 -12.69 12.10 5.79
C PHE A 111 -13.81 11.69 4.84
N TRP A 112 -13.74 10.48 4.26
CA TRP A 112 -14.74 10.02 3.30
C TRP A 112 -16.05 9.60 3.96
N SER A 113 -16.01 9.06 5.19
CA SER A 113 -17.24 8.85 5.95
C SER A 113 -17.95 10.18 6.25
N ASN A 114 -17.19 11.22 6.61
CA ASN A 114 -17.74 12.55 6.85
C ASN A 114 -18.26 13.20 5.57
N TYR A 115 -17.58 12.99 4.44
CA TYR A 115 -18.02 13.45 3.12
C TYR A 115 -19.38 12.85 2.74
N ALA A 116 -19.55 11.53 2.93
CA ALA A 116 -20.83 10.86 2.70
C ALA A 116 -21.92 11.32 3.67
N ALA A 117 -21.58 11.55 4.95
CA ALA A 117 -22.51 11.99 5.98
C ALA A 117 -22.94 13.46 5.83
N GLY A 118 -22.09 14.34 5.28
CA GLY A 118 -22.38 15.77 5.08
C GLY A 118 -23.59 16.07 4.19
N PHE A 119 -24.05 15.09 3.39
CA PHE A 119 -25.27 15.20 2.59
C PHE A 119 -26.56 14.80 3.35
N LYS A 120 -26.45 14.02 4.44
CA LYS A 120 -27.58 13.58 5.27
C LYS A 120 -27.56 14.34 6.61
N SER A 121 -27.95 15.62 6.57
CA SER A 121 -28.39 16.47 7.69
C SER A 121 -27.68 16.30 9.06
N GLY A 122 -26.85 17.28 9.42
CA GLY A 122 -26.95 17.93 10.74
C GLY A 122 -26.40 17.24 11.99
N ALA A 123 -25.76 16.08 11.92
CA ALA A 123 -25.09 15.52 13.10
C ALA A 123 -23.76 14.83 12.75
N ILE A 124 -22.74 15.13 13.54
CA ILE A 124 -21.50 14.34 13.68
C ILE A 124 -21.85 13.02 14.42
N ALA A 125 -22.93 12.34 14.01
CA ALA A 125 -23.50 11.20 14.71
C ALA A 125 -23.28 9.93 13.89
N SER A 126 -22.44 9.07 14.46
CA SER A 126 -21.97 7.79 13.95
C SER A 126 -20.99 7.89 12.76
N LEU A 127 -19.69 7.84 13.09
CA LEU A 127 -18.64 7.38 12.18
C LEU A 127 -19.17 6.16 11.44
N GLY A 128 -19.66 6.30 10.20
CA GLY A 128 -20.38 5.23 9.50
C GLY A 128 -19.48 4.00 9.36
N PRO A 129 -19.56 3.01 10.29
CA PRO A 129 -18.62 1.89 10.28
C PRO A 129 -18.93 1.01 9.07
N GLY A 130 -20.19 1.05 8.62
CA GLY A 130 -20.67 0.31 7.46
C GLY A 130 -19.90 0.61 6.19
N LEU A 131 -19.59 1.88 5.88
CA LEU A 131 -18.86 2.21 4.64
C LEU A 131 -17.42 1.71 4.69
N VAL A 132 -16.74 1.89 5.83
CA VAL A 132 -15.37 1.44 6.03
C VAL A 132 -15.28 -0.09 5.97
N ILE A 133 -16.19 -0.80 6.66
CA ILE A 133 -16.25 -2.26 6.67
C ILE A 133 -16.60 -2.80 5.27
N GLN A 134 -17.54 -2.19 4.55
CA GLN A 134 -17.85 -2.56 3.16
C GLN A 134 -16.65 -2.39 2.24
N ALA A 135 -15.95 -1.25 2.34
CA ALA A 135 -14.75 -0.99 1.56
C ALA A 135 -13.64 -2.00 1.89
N LEU A 136 -13.45 -2.35 3.16
CA LEU A 136 -12.47 -3.34 3.59
C LEU A 136 -12.80 -4.73 3.06
N LEU A 137 -14.06 -5.17 3.17
CA LEU A 137 -14.51 -6.47 2.65
C LEU A 137 -14.36 -6.56 1.14
N LEU A 138 -14.69 -5.49 0.41
CA LEU A 138 -14.48 -5.43 -1.04
C LEU A 138 -12.98 -5.46 -1.39
N THR A 139 -12.14 -4.75 -0.65
CA THR A 139 -10.69 -4.74 -0.88
C THR A 139 -10.10 -6.13 -0.69
N VAL A 140 -10.40 -6.79 0.44
CA VAL A 140 -9.94 -8.16 0.73
C VAL A 140 -10.53 -9.15 -0.29
N GLY A 141 -11.80 -8.99 -0.66
CA GLY A 141 -12.46 -9.83 -1.66
C GLY A 141 -11.83 -9.71 -3.04
N ILE A 142 -11.57 -8.49 -3.52
CA ILE A 142 -10.92 -8.22 -4.81
C ILE A 142 -9.47 -8.73 -4.79
N ALA A 143 -8.71 -8.41 -3.73
CA ALA A 143 -7.34 -8.86 -3.60
C ALA A 143 -7.23 -10.40 -3.55
N GLY A 144 -8.10 -11.06 -2.78
CA GLY A 144 -8.17 -12.52 -2.70
C GLY A 144 -8.60 -13.17 -4.01
N ALA A 145 -9.61 -12.61 -4.70
CA ALA A 145 -10.06 -13.11 -5.99
C ALA A 145 -8.96 -12.98 -7.07
N LEU A 146 -8.26 -11.85 -7.10
CA LEU A 146 -7.14 -11.63 -8.03
C LEU A 146 -5.95 -12.52 -7.69
N LEU A 147 -5.62 -12.67 -6.41
CA LEU A 147 -4.56 -13.58 -5.98
C LEU A 147 -4.88 -15.01 -6.39
N PHE A 148 -6.13 -15.45 -6.24
CA PHE A 148 -6.58 -16.77 -6.70
C PHE A 148 -6.49 -16.91 -8.23
N ALA A 149 -6.98 -15.92 -8.98
CA ALA A 149 -6.92 -15.91 -10.44
C ALA A 149 -5.47 -15.90 -10.98
N TYR A 150 -4.56 -15.22 -10.27
CA TYR A 150 -3.14 -15.18 -10.56
C TYR A 150 -2.45 -16.49 -10.20
N ALA A 151 -2.67 -17.01 -9.00
CA ALA A 151 -2.07 -18.27 -8.51
C ALA A 151 -2.51 -19.48 -9.35
N THR A 152 -3.75 -19.50 -9.85
CA THR A 152 -4.25 -20.52 -10.79
C THR A 152 -3.71 -20.35 -12.22
N ARG A 153 -2.90 -19.32 -12.48
CA ARG A 153 -2.33 -18.96 -13.79
C ARG A 153 -3.40 -18.77 -14.88
N ILE A 154 -4.64 -18.47 -14.48
CA ILE A 154 -5.72 -18.08 -15.40
C ILE A 154 -5.39 -16.73 -16.04
N ILE A 155 -4.77 -15.83 -15.27
CA ILE A 155 -4.32 -14.51 -15.72
C ILE A 155 -2.80 -14.50 -15.77
N LYS A 156 -2.22 -14.35 -16.96
CA LYS A 156 -0.79 -14.09 -17.15
C LYS A 156 -0.60 -12.68 -17.70
N PRO A 157 -0.09 -11.72 -16.91
CA PRO A 157 0.08 -10.35 -17.36
C PRO A 157 1.16 -10.28 -18.45
N THR A 158 0.75 -9.99 -19.69
CA THR A 158 1.64 -9.77 -20.83
C THR A 158 2.32 -8.42 -20.72
N GLU A 159 3.46 -8.21 -21.39
CA GLU A 159 4.17 -6.92 -21.37
C GLU A 159 3.28 -5.74 -21.80
N ASN A 160 2.46 -5.94 -22.83
CA ASN A 160 1.48 -4.94 -23.30
C ASN A 160 0.43 -4.61 -22.24
N PHE A 161 0.00 -5.61 -21.46
CA PHE A 161 -0.91 -5.39 -20.33
C PHE A 161 -0.23 -4.58 -19.23
N LYS A 162 1.02 -4.90 -18.86
CA LYS A 162 1.79 -4.14 -17.86
C LYS A 162 1.96 -2.68 -18.29
N LEU A 163 2.32 -2.46 -19.54
CA LEU A 163 2.52 -1.12 -20.10
C LEU A 163 1.20 -0.33 -20.12
N GLY A 164 0.09 -0.96 -20.48
CA GLY A 164 -1.23 -0.33 -20.46
C GLY A 164 -1.67 0.10 -19.05
N VAL A 165 -1.51 -0.77 -18.05
CA VAL A 165 -1.84 -0.47 -16.65
C VAL A 165 -0.92 0.61 -16.09
N PHE A 166 0.38 0.55 -16.40
CA PHE A 166 1.34 1.59 -16.00
C PHE A 166 0.96 2.95 -16.61
N ALA A 167 0.66 3.00 -17.90
CA ALA A 167 0.24 4.22 -18.59
C ALA A 167 -1.06 4.79 -17.99
N ALA A 168 -2.04 3.94 -17.67
CA ALA A 168 -3.27 4.35 -17.01
C ALA A 168 -3.01 4.95 -15.62
N THR A 169 -2.12 4.32 -14.84
CA THR A 169 -1.76 4.78 -13.49
C THR A 169 -1.07 6.13 -13.52
N VAL A 170 -0.09 6.30 -14.43
CA VAL A 170 0.58 7.58 -14.66
C VAL A 170 -0.42 8.63 -15.15
N GLY A 171 -1.34 8.27 -16.06
CA GLY A 171 -2.41 9.15 -16.53
C GLY A 171 -3.31 9.66 -15.40
N ILE A 172 -3.72 8.78 -14.49
CA ILE A 172 -4.46 9.16 -13.28
C ILE A 172 -3.64 10.15 -12.42
N GLY A 173 -2.34 9.89 -12.26
CA GLY A 173 -1.42 10.77 -11.55
C GLY A 173 -1.31 12.17 -12.18
N ILE A 174 -1.18 12.24 -13.51
CA ILE A 174 -1.14 13.51 -14.25
C ILE A 174 -2.44 14.29 -14.06
N VAL A 175 -3.60 13.63 -14.18
CA VAL A 175 -4.90 14.26 -13.93
C VAL A 175 -5.00 14.80 -12.51
N ALA A 176 -4.49 14.07 -11.51
CA ALA A 176 -4.47 14.52 -10.12
C ALA A 176 -3.60 15.76 -9.93
N ILE A 177 -2.38 15.79 -10.51
CA ILE A 177 -1.47 16.95 -10.44
C ILE A 177 -2.07 18.15 -11.15
N LEU A 178 -2.59 17.96 -12.37
CA LEU A 178 -3.24 19.05 -13.12
C LEU A 178 -4.42 19.63 -12.33
N SER A 179 -5.22 18.76 -11.71
CA SER A 179 -6.34 19.18 -10.88
C SER A 179 -5.85 19.98 -9.66
N LEU A 180 -4.74 19.59 -9.05
CA LEU A 180 -4.14 20.35 -7.94
C LEU A 180 -3.67 21.75 -8.40
N VAL A 181 -2.96 21.85 -9.53
CA VAL A 181 -2.48 23.13 -10.08
C VAL A 181 -3.64 24.05 -10.45
N LEU A 182 -4.68 23.53 -11.10
CA LEU A 182 -5.85 24.32 -11.48
C LEU A 182 -6.61 24.84 -10.26
N ASN A 183 -6.73 24.03 -9.20
CA ASN A 183 -7.34 24.48 -7.95
C ASN A 183 -6.54 25.63 -7.29
N LEU A 184 -5.22 25.66 -7.41
CA LEU A 184 -4.39 26.77 -6.90
C LEU A 184 -4.66 28.10 -7.62
N VAL A 185 -5.06 28.04 -8.90
CA VAL A 185 -5.43 29.22 -9.71
C VAL A 185 -6.94 29.54 -9.60
N GLY A 186 -7.67 28.83 -8.73
CA GLY A 186 -9.11 29.02 -8.51
C GLY A 186 -10.01 28.38 -9.57
N VAL A 187 -9.45 27.59 -10.49
CA VAL A 187 -10.21 26.85 -11.52
C VAL A 187 -10.52 25.45 -10.99
N GLN A 188 -11.76 25.22 -10.59
CA GLN A 188 -12.23 23.89 -10.20
C GLN A 188 -12.57 23.07 -11.46
N VAL A 189 -12.05 21.85 -11.55
CA VAL A 189 -12.41 20.90 -12.63
C VAL A 189 -13.67 20.13 -12.20
N PRO A 190 -14.89 20.52 -12.61
CA PRO A 190 -16.11 20.10 -11.92
C PRO A 190 -16.52 18.65 -12.25
N TYR A 191 -16.12 18.15 -13.43
CA TYR A 191 -16.73 16.96 -14.01
C TYR A 191 -16.09 15.63 -13.58
N ILE A 192 -14.77 15.59 -13.38
CA ILE A 192 -14.03 14.36 -13.04
C ILE A 192 -14.09 14.09 -11.53
N TRP A 193 -14.07 15.14 -10.73
CA TRP A 193 -14.02 15.03 -9.27
C TRP A 193 -15.39 15.11 -8.59
N GLY A 194 -16.42 15.62 -9.28
CA GLY A 194 -17.78 15.78 -8.75
C GLY A 194 -18.56 14.47 -8.51
N ASN A 195 -19.78 14.60 -7.99
CA ASN A 195 -20.68 13.49 -7.65
C ASN A 195 -21.60 13.06 -8.81
N GLY A 196 -21.47 13.68 -9.99
CA GLY A 196 -22.24 13.31 -11.17
C GLY A 196 -21.94 11.90 -11.68
N PRO A 197 -22.76 11.36 -12.61
CA PRO A 197 -22.55 10.04 -13.20
C PRO A 197 -21.12 9.82 -13.74
N LEU A 198 -20.54 10.84 -14.37
CA LEU A 198 -19.18 10.80 -14.89
C LEU A 198 -18.12 10.66 -13.78
N GLY A 199 -18.30 11.36 -12.66
CA GLY A 199 -17.37 11.32 -11.52
C GLY A 199 -17.42 10.00 -10.74
N ILE A 200 -18.53 9.26 -10.81
CA ILE A 200 -18.65 7.90 -10.29
C ILE A 200 -18.05 6.90 -11.25
N ALA A 201 -18.33 7.02 -12.55
CA ALA A 201 -17.70 6.18 -13.57
C ALA A 201 -16.17 6.28 -13.50
N PHE A 202 -15.64 7.50 -13.34
CA PHE A 202 -14.20 7.72 -13.15
C PHE A 202 -13.66 7.13 -11.84
N ALA A 203 -14.41 7.22 -10.73
CA ALA A 203 -14.00 6.56 -9.49
C ALA A 203 -13.98 5.03 -9.63
N GLY A 204 -14.96 4.45 -10.32
CA GLY A 204 -14.98 3.02 -10.65
C GLY A 204 -13.82 2.63 -11.56
N PHE A 205 -13.48 3.47 -12.55
CA PHE A 205 -12.30 3.27 -13.39
C PHE A 205 -11.01 3.23 -12.57
N ILE A 206 -10.82 4.15 -11.61
CA ILE A 206 -9.65 4.13 -10.71
C ILE A 206 -9.61 2.83 -9.90
N VAL A 207 -10.75 2.34 -9.38
CA VAL A 207 -10.81 1.06 -8.65
C VAL A 207 -10.34 -0.09 -9.53
N VAL A 208 -10.76 -0.14 -10.80
CA VAL A 208 -10.29 -1.17 -11.74
C VAL A 208 -8.78 -1.06 -11.94
N ILE A 209 -8.24 0.14 -12.21
CA ILE A 209 -6.80 0.31 -12.41
C ILE A 209 -6.01 -0.06 -11.14
N ALA A 210 -6.51 0.27 -9.94
CA ALA A 210 -5.89 -0.14 -8.69
C ALA A 210 -5.87 -1.66 -8.51
N ALA A 211 -6.97 -2.34 -8.85
CA ALA A 211 -7.05 -3.78 -8.85
C ALA A 211 -6.07 -4.42 -9.86
N LEU A 212 -5.93 -3.84 -11.06
CA LEU A 212 -4.97 -4.33 -12.06
C LEU A 212 -3.51 -4.09 -11.65
N ASN A 213 -3.19 -3.01 -10.93
CA ASN A 213 -1.84 -2.81 -10.38
C ASN A 213 -1.48 -3.89 -9.37
N LEU A 214 -2.43 -4.38 -8.58
CA LEU A 214 -2.18 -5.49 -7.66
C LEU A 214 -1.71 -6.75 -8.39
N VAL A 215 -2.21 -7.02 -9.60
CA VAL A 215 -1.74 -8.13 -10.45
C VAL A 215 -0.28 -7.91 -10.88
N LEU A 216 0.11 -6.66 -11.17
CA LEU A 216 1.50 -6.33 -11.48
C LEU A 216 2.42 -6.53 -10.27
N ASP A 217 1.94 -6.22 -9.06
CA ASP A 217 2.72 -6.43 -7.84
C ASP A 217 2.95 -7.92 -7.56
N PHE A 218 1.92 -8.76 -7.76
CA PHE A 218 2.05 -10.21 -7.61
C PHE A 218 3.04 -10.78 -8.63
N ASP A 219 2.98 -10.32 -9.86
CA ASP A 219 3.91 -10.71 -10.91
C ASP A 219 5.34 -10.23 -10.62
N PHE A 220 5.53 -9.02 -10.12
CA PHE A 220 6.84 -8.54 -9.68
C PHE A 220 7.44 -9.42 -8.57
N ILE A 221 6.61 -9.84 -7.60
CA ILE A 221 7.05 -10.70 -6.50
C ILE A 221 7.39 -12.12 -6.98
N GLU A 222 6.56 -12.72 -7.85
CA GLU A 222 6.83 -14.07 -8.40
C GLU A 222 8.10 -14.05 -9.25
N GLN A 223 8.20 -13.13 -10.22
CA GLN A 223 9.37 -13.01 -11.08
C GLN A 223 10.64 -12.66 -10.28
N GLY A 224 10.52 -11.80 -9.27
CA GLY A 224 11.65 -11.42 -8.41
C GLY A 224 12.19 -12.60 -7.59
N ALA A 225 11.31 -13.49 -7.14
CA ALA A 225 11.70 -14.73 -6.46
C ALA A 225 12.31 -15.75 -7.44
N GLU A 226 11.73 -15.91 -8.64
CA GLU A 226 12.26 -16.80 -9.69
C GLU A 226 13.65 -16.38 -10.15
N GLN A 227 13.88 -15.07 -10.31
CA GLN A 227 15.16 -14.48 -10.69
C GLN A 227 16.17 -14.40 -9.54
N ARG A 228 15.79 -14.83 -8.33
CA ARG A 228 16.66 -14.82 -7.14
C ARG A 228 17.23 -13.42 -6.84
N LEU A 229 16.39 -12.39 -6.94
CA LEU A 229 16.76 -11.01 -6.61
C LEU A 229 17.33 -10.91 -5.18
N PRO A 230 18.08 -9.86 -4.82
CA PRO A 230 18.62 -9.70 -3.48
C PRO A 230 17.52 -9.74 -2.39
N LYS A 231 17.82 -10.30 -1.21
CA LYS A 231 16.83 -10.48 -0.14
C LYS A 231 16.04 -9.21 0.25
N HIS A 232 16.66 -8.03 0.21
CA HIS A 232 15.97 -6.77 0.54
C HIS A 232 14.79 -6.44 -0.39
N MET A 233 14.74 -7.06 -1.59
CA MET A 233 13.63 -6.92 -2.53
C MET A 233 12.34 -7.58 -2.04
N GLU A 234 12.39 -8.53 -1.10
CA GLU A 234 11.19 -9.08 -0.42
C GLU A 234 10.40 -7.96 0.26
N TRP A 235 11.12 -7.08 0.98
CA TRP A 235 10.54 -5.95 1.68
C TRP A 235 10.11 -4.85 0.72
N LEU A 236 10.85 -4.64 -0.36
CA LEU A 236 10.46 -3.67 -1.39
C LEU A 236 9.17 -4.09 -2.11
N GLY A 237 9.06 -5.37 -2.50
CA GLY A 237 7.84 -5.94 -3.08
C GLY A 237 6.66 -5.87 -2.11
N ALA A 238 6.88 -6.18 -0.83
CA ALA A 238 5.87 -6.07 0.21
C ALA A 238 5.40 -4.62 0.44
N ILE A 239 6.31 -3.64 0.39
CA ILE A 239 5.96 -2.21 0.45
C ILE A 239 5.12 -1.80 -0.77
N GLY A 240 5.51 -2.22 -1.98
CA GLY A 240 4.75 -1.93 -3.19
C GLY A 240 3.32 -2.44 -3.10
N LEU A 241 3.17 -3.73 -2.78
CA LEU A 241 1.88 -4.39 -2.59
C LEU A 241 1.05 -3.72 -1.47
N LEU A 242 1.68 -3.31 -0.37
CA LEU A 242 0.98 -2.56 0.69
C LEU A 242 0.38 -1.25 0.15
N ILE A 243 1.18 -0.46 -0.58
CA ILE A 243 0.76 0.84 -1.11
C ILE A 243 -0.39 0.67 -2.09
N THR A 244 -0.31 -0.30 -3.00
CA THR A 244 -1.38 -0.57 -3.97
C THR A 244 -2.65 -1.10 -3.31
N LEU A 245 -2.52 -1.94 -2.28
CA LEU A 245 -3.68 -2.41 -1.53
C LEU A 245 -4.39 -1.27 -0.77
N VAL A 246 -3.63 -0.37 -0.13
CA VAL A 246 -4.21 0.82 0.53
C VAL A 246 -4.82 1.77 -0.51
N TRP A 247 -4.19 1.92 -1.67
CA TRP A 247 -4.74 2.71 -2.76
C TRP A 247 -6.06 2.14 -3.30
N LEU A 248 -6.15 0.82 -3.47
CA LEU A 248 -7.40 0.13 -3.81
C LEU A 248 -8.47 0.38 -2.74
N TYR A 249 -8.13 0.25 -1.46
CA TYR A 249 -9.03 0.53 -0.34
C TYR A 249 -9.60 1.95 -0.40
N VAL A 250 -8.75 2.98 -0.49
CA VAL A 250 -9.19 4.38 -0.55
C VAL A 250 -10.01 4.66 -1.82
N SER A 251 -9.70 3.99 -2.93
CA SER A 251 -10.46 4.12 -4.18
C SER A 251 -11.87 3.55 -4.06
N ILE A 252 -12.02 2.38 -3.41
CA ILE A 252 -13.33 1.77 -3.13
C ILE A 252 -14.11 2.63 -2.14
N LEU A 253 -13.47 3.07 -1.06
CA LEU A 253 -14.04 3.98 -0.07
C LEU A 253 -14.60 5.24 -0.74
N ARG A 254 -13.85 5.82 -1.68
CA ARG A 254 -14.27 6.96 -2.49
C ARG A 254 -15.46 6.66 -3.39
N LEU A 255 -15.45 5.51 -4.06
CA LEU A 255 -16.55 5.11 -4.92
C LEU A 255 -17.84 4.94 -4.11
N LEU A 256 -17.78 4.22 -2.98
CA LEU A 256 -18.92 4.01 -2.10
C LEU A 256 -19.44 5.32 -1.51
N ALA A 257 -18.55 6.22 -1.08
CA ALA A 257 -18.95 7.53 -0.55
C ALA A 257 -19.70 8.36 -1.60
N LYS A 258 -19.25 8.34 -2.86
CA LYS A 258 -19.92 9.04 -3.97
C LYS A 258 -21.27 8.44 -4.34
N LEU A 259 -21.39 7.11 -4.26
CA LEU A 259 -22.67 6.42 -4.50
C LEU A 259 -23.69 6.76 -3.40
N GLN A 260 -23.26 6.81 -2.14
CA GLN A 260 -24.13 7.14 -1.00
C GLN A 260 -24.50 8.62 -0.91
N SER A 261 -23.68 9.52 -1.46
CA SER A 261 -23.96 10.97 -1.49
C SER A 261 -24.95 11.40 -2.57
N ARG A 262 -25.57 10.46 -3.29
CA ARG A 262 -26.53 10.73 -4.39
C ARG A 262 -27.99 10.58 -3.99
N ASP A 263 -28.26 10.30 -2.72
CA ASP A 263 -29.60 10.27 -2.12
C ASP A 263 -29.85 11.52 -1.27
#